data_AF-A0A3N7HF91-F1
#
_entry.id   AF-A0A3N7HF91-F1
#
_cell.length_a   1.000
_cell.length_b   1.000
_cell.length_c   1.000
_cell.angle_alpha   90.00
_cell.angle_beta   90.00
_cell.angle_gamma   90.00
#
_symmetry.space_group_name_H-M   'P 1'
#
loop_
_entity.id
_entity.type
_entity.pdbx_description
1 polymer ?
#
loop_
_entity_poly.entity_id
_entity_poly.type
_entity_poly.pdbx_seq_one_letter_code
_entity_poly.pdbx_strand_id
1 'polypeptide(L)'
;VVANLFASYVMLVSFFLQGYGLYSICAATATVIISYLFTAICWRDTTYRWFRAALIFLVLSSVGTFHLAYLMSSHNTDMRLQLASIYFFLHFQYNGWFMFACFGLAHHWLRSRGISLRHMPFVFWAFTLSCIPTYFLSTLWWNIPGWLYCLVAVALMLQTVAWIVWLHSVLTAHRQYAHHLSAVSKWLLIGVMLAVSIKILLQDLSIFPSLSQLTYGFRAIVIGYLHLVLLVIITLFLVAYGYMKKILSSNRTAVIATGILVIGIILNELLLLLQGIAGFINASVGYTPTALAVAAGIIAIGLIFLLWSQKARNENCI
;
A
#
# COMPACT_ATOMS: atom_id res chain seq x y z
N VAL A 1 4.61 -18.58 5.85
CA VAL A 1 3.41 -18.17 5.09
C VAL A 1 2.13 -18.71 5.73
N VAL A 2 1.94 -20.03 5.84
CA VAL A 2 0.72 -20.64 6.43
C VAL A 2 0.41 -20.12 7.84
N ALA A 3 1.42 -20.07 8.72
CA ALA A 3 1.26 -19.52 10.07
C ALA A 3 0.75 -18.07 10.08
N ASN A 4 1.26 -17.22 9.18
CA ASN A 4 0.81 -15.82 9.09
C ASN A 4 -0.64 -15.72 8.61
N LEU A 5 -1.01 -16.56 7.63
CA LEU A 5 -2.36 -16.62 7.09
C LEU A 5 -3.36 -17.07 8.16
N PHE A 6 -3.04 -18.13 8.90
CA PHE A 6 -3.84 -18.58 10.03
C PHE A 6 -4.01 -17.48 11.08
N ALA A 7 -2.92 -16.86 11.52
CA ALA A 7 -2.96 -15.77 12.48
C ALA A 7 -3.78 -14.57 11.97
N SER A 8 -3.69 -14.25 10.68
CA SER A 8 -4.48 -13.18 10.06
C SER A 8 -5.99 -13.49 10.01
N TYR A 9 -6.38 -14.74 9.74
CA TYR A 9 -7.79 -15.13 9.80
C TYR A 9 -8.33 -15.12 11.24
N VAL A 10 -7.57 -15.62 12.21
CA VAL A 10 -7.93 -15.53 13.63
C VAL A 10 -8.08 -14.06 14.03
N MET A 11 -7.14 -13.21 13.62
CA MET A 11 -7.18 -11.77 13.86
C MET A 11 -8.44 -11.13 13.26
N LEU A 12 -8.76 -11.42 12.00
CA LEU A 12 -9.97 -10.89 11.32
C LEU A 12 -11.27 -11.25 12.06
N VAL A 13 -11.45 -12.54 12.37
CA VAL A 13 -12.67 -13.02 13.04
C VAL A 13 -12.77 -12.50 14.47
N SER A 14 -11.65 -12.52 15.22
CA SER A 14 -11.65 -12.04 16.61
C SER A 14 -11.85 -10.53 16.70
N PHE A 15 -11.25 -9.71 15.84
CA PHE A 15 -11.53 -8.27 15.83
C PHE A 15 -13.00 -7.96 15.57
N PHE A 16 -13.65 -8.71 14.68
CA PHE A 16 -15.08 -8.55 14.42
C PHE A 16 -15.95 -8.90 15.64
N LEU A 17 -15.64 -9.98 16.36
CA LEU A 17 -16.46 -10.48 17.47
C LEU A 17 -16.23 -9.76 18.81
N GLN A 18 -14.98 -9.39 19.12
CA GLN A 18 -14.59 -8.88 20.45
C GLN A 18 -13.80 -7.57 20.40
N GLY A 19 -13.55 -6.99 19.21
CA GLY A 19 -12.68 -5.82 19.08
C GLY A 19 -11.28 -6.09 19.60
N TYR A 20 -10.77 -5.25 20.50
CA TYR A 20 -9.45 -5.38 21.14
C TYR A 20 -9.47 -6.34 22.35
N GLY A 21 -10.00 -7.55 22.15
CA GLY A 21 -9.98 -8.61 23.17
C GLY A 21 -8.69 -9.45 23.14
N LEU A 22 -8.61 -10.44 24.04
CA LEU A 22 -7.43 -11.29 24.22
C LEU A 22 -7.02 -11.98 22.90
N TYR A 23 -7.95 -12.65 22.22
CA TYR A 23 -7.62 -13.39 20.99
C TYR A 23 -7.10 -12.52 19.83
N SER A 24 -7.62 -11.31 19.65
CA SER A 24 -7.19 -10.40 18.59
C SER A 24 -5.82 -9.81 18.90
N ILE A 25 -5.55 -9.49 20.17
CA ILE A 25 -4.22 -9.04 20.63
C ILE A 25 -3.19 -10.17 20.51
N CYS A 26 -3.53 -11.40 20.93
CA CYS A 26 -2.65 -12.56 20.79
C CYS A 26 -2.34 -12.86 19.32
N ALA A 27 -3.35 -12.84 18.45
CA ALA A 27 -3.16 -13.05 17.02
C ALA A 27 -2.32 -11.94 16.38
N ALA A 28 -2.56 -10.67 16.73
CA ALA A 28 -1.76 -9.54 16.28
C ALA A 28 -0.30 -9.61 16.78
N THR A 29 -0.08 -10.06 18.01
CA THR A 29 1.26 -10.27 18.56
C THR A 29 1.97 -11.40 17.82
N ALA A 30 1.25 -12.49 17.52
CA ALA A 30 1.78 -13.60 16.75
C ALA A 30 2.18 -13.17 15.32
N THR A 31 1.39 -12.33 14.64
CA THR A 31 1.77 -11.82 13.31
C THR A 31 3.01 -10.94 13.37
N VAL A 32 3.19 -10.13 14.41
CA VAL A 32 4.44 -9.35 14.62
C VAL A 32 5.65 -10.27 14.81
N ILE A 33 5.55 -11.30 15.66
CA ILE A 33 6.64 -12.29 15.84
C ILE A 33 6.96 -13.00 14.53
N ILE A 34 5.94 -13.44 13.79
CA ILE A 34 6.12 -14.08 12.48
C ILE A 34 6.81 -13.12 11.50
N SER A 35 6.52 -11.82 11.55
CA SER A 35 7.17 -10.81 10.71
C SER A 35 8.67 -10.67 10.99
N TYR A 36 9.09 -10.84 12.25
CA TYR A 36 10.50 -10.83 12.65
C TYR A 36 11.23 -12.08 12.20
N LEU A 37 10.60 -13.26 12.36
CA LEU A 37 11.15 -14.51 11.85
C LEU A 37 11.29 -14.46 10.32
N PHE A 38 10.26 -13.97 9.63
CA PHE A 38 10.29 -13.75 8.19
C PHE A 38 11.43 -12.80 7.80
N THR A 39 11.62 -11.71 8.55
CA THR A 39 12.74 -10.78 8.34
C THR A 39 14.09 -11.46 8.51
N ALA A 40 14.29 -12.21 9.59
CA ALA A 40 15.55 -12.89 9.86
C ALA A 40 15.92 -13.90 8.76
N ILE A 41 14.94 -14.66 8.25
CA ILE A 41 15.12 -15.62 7.16
C ILE A 41 15.47 -14.86 5.87
N CYS A 42 14.59 -13.96 5.42
CA CYS A 42 14.76 -13.28 4.14
C CYS A 42 15.99 -12.36 4.11
N TRP A 43 16.43 -11.83 5.25
CA TRP A 43 17.63 -11.00 5.34
C TRP A 43 18.90 -11.75 4.92
N ARG A 44 18.98 -13.05 5.25
CA ARG A 44 20.09 -13.93 4.88
C ARG A 44 20.05 -14.25 3.38
N ASP A 45 18.85 -14.45 2.83
CA ASP A 45 18.67 -14.90 1.46
C ASP A 45 18.76 -13.78 0.40
N THR A 46 18.59 -12.51 0.80
CA THR A 46 18.55 -11.39 -0.14
C THR A 46 19.72 -10.42 0.00
N THR A 47 20.35 -10.12 -1.14
CA THR A 47 21.35 -9.06 -1.29
C THR A 47 20.76 -7.80 -1.95
N TYR A 48 19.50 -7.84 -2.37
CA TYR A 48 18.84 -6.71 -3.03
C TYR A 48 18.46 -5.63 -2.01
N ARG A 49 18.96 -4.42 -2.24
CA ARG A 49 18.78 -3.27 -1.33
C ARG A 49 17.31 -2.94 -1.07
N TRP A 50 16.46 -3.00 -2.11
CA TRP A 50 15.02 -2.78 -1.99
C TRP A 50 14.35 -3.74 -0.99
N PHE A 51 14.65 -5.04 -1.05
CA PHE A 51 14.10 -6.00 -0.12
C PHE A 51 14.65 -5.81 1.30
N ARG A 52 15.93 -5.49 1.46
CA ARG A 52 16.50 -5.17 2.78
C ARG A 52 15.84 -3.95 3.40
N ALA A 53 15.66 -2.87 2.64
CA ALA A 53 14.96 -1.67 3.11
C ALA A 53 13.50 -1.97 3.47
N ALA A 54 12.79 -2.76 2.65
CA ALA A 54 11.45 -3.21 2.97
C ALA A 54 11.41 -3.91 4.34
N LEU A 55 12.29 -4.89 4.57
CA LEU A 55 12.37 -5.64 5.83
C LEU A 55 12.69 -4.74 7.03
N ILE A 56 13.58 -3.75 6.87
CA ILE A 56 13.86 -2.75 7.90
C ILE A 56 12.58 -1.98 8.24
N PHE A 57 11.84 -1.51 7.23
CA PHE A 57 10.60 -0.77 7.45
C PHE A 57 9.48 -1.65 8.04
N LEU A 58 9.44 -2.94 7.70
CA LEU A 58 8.54 -3.91 8.33
C LEU A 58 8.79 -3.97 9.84
N VAL A 59 10.04 -4.17 10.24
CA VAL A 59 10.42 -4.19 11.66
C VAL A 59 10.18 -2.83 12.31
N LEU A 60 10.58 -1.74 11.67
CA LEU A 60 10.40 -0.38 12.19
C LEU A 60 8.91 -0.08 12.44
N SER A 61 8.01 -0.48 11.53
CA SER A 61 6.57 -0.24 11.67
C SER A 61 5.99 -0.79 12.97
N SER A 62 6.54 -1.89 13.50
CA SER A 62 6.07 -2.52 14.74
C SER A 62 6.29 -1.66 16.00
N VAL A 63 7.17 -0.65 15.93
CA VAL A 63 7.32 0.34 17.01
C VAL A 63 5.99 1.07 17.25
N GLY A 64 5.26 1.40 16.18
CA GLY A 64 3.93 2.01 16.31
C GLY A 64 2.91 1.11 17.00
N THR A 65 2.94 -0.21 16.71
CA THR A 65 2.03 -1.17 17.36
C THR A 65 2.38 -1.39 18.83
N PHE A 66 3.67 -1.47 19.18
CA PHE A 66 4.06 -1.61 20.58
C PHE A 66 3.79 -0.36 21.40
N HIS A 67 4.02 0.82 20.82
CA HIS A 67 3.67 2.07 21.49
C HIS A 67 2.16 2.18 21.70
N LEU A 68 1.33 1.79 20.72
CA LEU A 68 -0.12 1.74 20.90
C LEU A 68 -0.54 0.76 22.00
N ALA A 69 0.05 -0.45 22.02
CA ALA A 69 -0.22 -1.43 23.07
C ALA A 69 0.18 -0.92 24.46
N TYR A 70 1.33 -0.23 24.56
CA TYR A 70 1.77 0.42 25.79
C TYR A 70 0.75 1.46 26.26
N LEU A 71 0.33 2.39 25.38
CA LEU A 71 -0.66 3.42 25.71
C LEU A 71 -1.99 2.83 26.19
N MET A 72 -2.46 1.75 25.55
CA MET A 72 -3.67 1.05 25.96
C MET A 72 -3.50 0.37 27.33
N SER A 73 -2.35 -0.27 27.57
CA SER A 73 -2.06 -0.94 28.85
C SER A 73 -1.86 0.04 30.01
N SER A 74 -1.32 1.24 29.73
CA SER A 74 -1.12 2.30 30.71
C SER A 74 -2.37 3.15 30.93
N HIS A 75 -3.52 2.76 30.35
CA HIS A 75 -4.77 3.53 30.36
C HIS A 75 -4.63 5.00 29.92
N ASN A 76 -3.67 5.28 29.01
CA ASN A 76 -3.47 6.63 28.50
C ASN A 76 -4.58 6.96 27.49
N THR A 77 -5.38 7.98 27.80
CA THR A 77 -6.54 8.40 27.02
C THR A 77 -6.23 9.48 25.97
N ASP A 78 -4.97 9.88 25.80
CA ASP A 78 -4.60 10.86 24.78
C ASP A 78 -4.77 10.27 23.37
N MET A 79 -5.89 10.64 22.75
CA MET A 79 -6.26 10.20 21.41
C MET A 79 -5.24 10.62 20.34
N ARG A 80 -4.50 11.73 20.53
CA ARG A 80 -3.50 12.18 19.55
C ARG A 80 -2.27 11.28 19.58
N LEU A 81 -1.84 10.84 20.76
CA LEU A 81 -0.75 9.88 20.92
C LEU A 81 -1.11 8.51 20.34
N GLN A 82 -2.33 8.03 20.58
CA GLN A 82 -2.81 6.79 19.99
C GLN A 82 -2.88 6.89 18.46
N LEU A 83 -3.41 7.99 17.92
CA LEU A 83 -3.51 8.22 16.48
C LEU A 83 -2.12 8.31 15.82
N ALA A 84 -1.18 9.04 16.44
CA ALA A 84 0.19 9.13 15.96
C ALA A 84 0.87 7.75 15.87
N SER A 85 0.59 6.87 16.83
CA SER A 85 1.10 5.48 16.86
C SER A 85 0.52 4.63 15.74
N ILE A 86 -0.79 4.74 15.49
CA ILE A 86 -1.46 4.07 14.38
C ILE A 86 -0.89 4.54 13.04
N TYR A 87 -0.74 5.86 12.86
CA TYR A 87 -0.18 6.41 11.62
C TYR A 87 1.29 6.07 11.44
N PHE A 88 2.06 5.95 12.52
CA PHE A 88 3.45 5.48 12.43
C PHE A 88 3.51 4.06 11.88
N PHE A 89 2.71 3.15 12.45
CA PHE A 89 2.60 1.78 11.96
C PHE A 89 2.16 1.75 10.48
N LEU A 90 1.08 2.45 10.15
CA LEU A 90 0.55 2.46 8.78
C LEU A 90 1.57 3.03 7.80
N HIS A 91 2.17 4.19 8.10
CA HIS A 91 3.15 4.84 7.23
C HIS A 91 4.30 3.90 6.86
N PHE A 92 4.96 3.29 7.85
CA PHE A 92 6.07 2.38 7.57
C PHE A 92 5.63 1.03 6.98
N GLN A 93 4.37 0.63 7.16
CA GLN A 93 3.80 -0.52 6.45
C GLN A 93 3.61 -0.24 4.96
N TYR A 94 2.81 0.76 4.61
CA TYR A 94 2.43 0.96 3.21
C TYR A 94 3.47 1.76 2.41
N ASN A 95 4.10 2.80 2.99
CA ASN A 95 5.16 3.56 2.31
C ASN A 95 6.52 2.87 2.39
N GLY A 96 6.77 2.12 3.47
CA GLY A 96 8.00 1.39 3.68
C GLY A 96 7.90 -0.05 3.18
N TRP A 97 7.42 -0.97 4.01
CA TRP A 97 7.42 -2.41 3.72
C TRP A 97 6.79 -2.76 2.35
N PHE A 98 5.53 -2.42 2.10
CA PHE A 98 4.83 -2.82 0.88
C PHE A 98 5.41 -2.16 -0.38
N MET A 99 5.54 -0.84 -0.40
CA MET A 99 6.06 -0.13 -1.57
C MET A 99 7.49 -0.54 -1.92
N PHE A 100 8.38 -0.71 -0.94
CA PHE A 100 9.75 -1.15 -1.21
C PHE A 100 9.81 -2.61 -1.66
N ALA A 101 8.94 -3.48 -1.15
CA ALA A 101 8.81 -4.84 -1.66
C ALA A 101 8.33 -4.83 -3.12
N CYS A 102 7.33 -4.02 -3.47
CA CYS A 102 6.86 -3.86 -4.86
C CYS A 102 7.95 -3.34 -5.80
N PHE A 103 8.69 -2.29 -5.41
CA PHE A 103 9.86 -1.84 -6.17
C PHE A 103 10.90 -2.95 -6.31
N GLY A 104 11.20 -3.68 -5.23
CA GLY A 104 12.12 -4.80 -5.25
C GLY A 104 11.70 -5.89 -6.24
N LEU A 105 10.42 -6.26 -6.26
CA LEU A 105 9.86 -7.22 -7.21
C LEU A 105 9.94 -6.70 -8.66
N ALA A 106 9.59 -5.44 -8.90
CA ALA A 106 9.66 -4.82 -10.22
C ALA A 106 11.10 -4.79 -10.76
N HIS A 107 12.06 -4.33 -9.94
CA HIS A 107 13.48 -4.28 -10.30
C HIS A 107 14.08 -5.67 -10.49
N HIS A 108 13.71 -6.63 -9.64
CA HIS A 108 14.14 -8.01 -9.79
C HIS A 108 13.62 -8.61 -11.11
N TRP A 109 12.36 -8.36 -11.46
CA TRP A 109 11.79 -8.81 -12.73
C TRP A 109 12.51 -8.19 -13.93
N LEU A 110 12.73 -6.87 -13.94
CA LEU A 110 13.47 -6.20 -15.01
C LEU A 110 14.89 -6.77 -15.17
N ARG A 111 15.61 -6.95 -14.06
CA ARG A 111 16.96 -7.54 -14.07
C ARG A 111 16.95 -8.97 -14.60
N SER A 112 15.94 -9.77 -14.26
CA SER A 112 15.78 -11.15 -14.77
C SER A 112 15.53 -11.21 -16.28
N ARG A 113 15.18 -10.08 -16.92
CA ARG A 113 15.03 -9.93 -18.36
C ARG A 113 16.22 -9.23 -19.02
N GLY A 114 17.31 -9.02 -18.29
CA GLY A 114 18.50 -8.31 -18.79
C GLY A 114 18.31 -6.80 -18.93
N ILE A 115 17.26 -6.23 -18.32
CA ILE A 115 16.92 -4.81 -18.47
C ILE A 115 17.51 -4.02 -17.30
N SER A 116 18.44 -3.13 -17.61
CA SER A 116 19.05 -2.21 -16.64
C SER A 116 18.46 -0.82 -16.79
N LEU A 117 17.90 -0.29 -15.71
CA LEU A 117 17.45 1.10 -15.64
C LEU A 117 18.58 2.02 -15.17
N ARG A 118 18.61 3.26 -15.67
CA ARG A 118 19.61 4.27 -15.29
C ARG A 118 19.26 4.90 -13.93
N HIS A 119 20.26 5.42 -13.21
CA HIS A 119 20.08 6.17 -11.95
C HIS A 119 19.42 5.40 -10.77
N MET A 120 19.36 4.07 -10.82
CA MET A 120 18.72 3.26 -9.78
C MET A 120 19.29 3.40 -8.36
N PRO A 121 20.61 3.59 -8.17
CA PRO A 121 21.15 3.88 -6.83
C PRO A 121 20.61 5.18 -6.24
N PHE A 122 20.46 6.24 -7.05
CA PHE A 122 19.88 7.51 -6.61
C PHE A 122 18.42 7.33 -6.22
N VAL A 123 17.62 6.70 -7.09
CA VAL A 123 16.18 6.46 -6.82
C VAL A 123 16.01 5.70 -5.51
N PHE A 124 16.77 4.62 -5.30
CA PHE A 124 16.70 3.83 -4.08
C PHE A 124 16.98 4.66 -2.83
N TRP A 125 18.10 5.41 -2.81
CA TRP A 125 18.46 6.20 -1.63
C TRP A 125 17.50 7.35 -1.40
N ALA A 126 17.05 8.03 -2.45
CA ALA A 126 16.10 9.12 -2.37
C ALA A 126 14.77 8.66 -1.74
N PHE A 127 14.19 7.54 -2.18
CA PHE A 127 13.00 6.95 -1.56
C PHE A 127 13.25 6.50 -0.11
N THR A 128 14.40 5.88 0.17
CA THR A 128 14.72 5.37 1.52
C THR A 128 14.84 6.51 2.52
N LEU A 129 15.57 7.56 2.14
CA LEU A 129 15.80 8.72 3.00
C LEU A 129 14.57 9.60 3.14
N SER A 130 13.71 9.69 2.12
CA SER A 130 12.46 10.45 2.22
C SER A 130 11.38 9.73 3.04
N CYS A 131 11.37 8.39 3.04
CA CYS A 131 10.35 7.61 3.74
C CYS A 131 10.33 7.85 5.26
N ILE A 132 11.47 8.16 5.88
CA ILE A 132 11.53 8.40 7.33
C ILE A 132 10.85 9.72 7.74
N PRO A 133 11.30 10.90 7.26
CA PRO A 133 10.73 12.18 7.64
C PRO A 133 9.30 12.39 7.12
N THR A 134 8.90 11.75 6.02
CA THR A 134 7.53 11.91 5.49
C THR A 134 6.44 11.37 6.42
N TYR A 135 6.78 10.59 7.46
CA TYR A 135 5.84 10.25 8.54
C TYR A 135 5.23 11.50 9.18
N PHE A 136 6.03 12.55 9.36
CA PHE A 136 5.57 13.77 10.05
C PHE A 136 4.50 14.54 9.28
N LEU A 137 4.28 14.25 7.99
CA LEU A 137 3.10 14.73 7.27
C LEU A 137 1.83 14.27 7.98
N SER A 138 1.82 13.00 8.39
CA SER A 138 0.77 12.36 9.17
C SER A 138 0.69 12.86 10.61
N THR A 139 1.49 13.84 11.06
CA THR A 139 1.40 14.41 12.41
C THR A 139 1.52 15.94 12.40
N LEU A 140 1.23 16.60 11.27
CA LEU A 140 1.35 18.06 11.13
C LEU A 140 0.50 18.85 12.15
N TRP A 141 -0.57 18.26 12.68
CA TRP A 141 -1.39 18.87 13.75
C TRP A 141 -0.61 19.10 15.06
N TRP A 142 0.55 18.46 15.25
CA TRP A 142 1.39 18.64 16.43
C TRP A 142 2.30 19.88 16.30
N ASN A 143 2.01 20.84 15.42
CA ASN A 143 2.79 22.09 15.29
C ASN A 143 4.31 21.84 15.35
N ILE A 144 4.81 21.00 14.45
CA ILE A 144 6.21 20.58 14.43
C ILE A 144 7.16 21.78 14.29
N PRO A 145 8.38 21.73 14.87
CA PRO A 145 9.33 22.83 14.78
C PRO A 145 9.75 23.10 13.32
N GLY A 146 10.06 24.36 12.99
CA GLY A 146 10.31 24.78 11.61
C GLY A 146 11.44 24.03 10.89
N TRP A 147 12.49 23.60 11.61
CA TRP A 147 13.55 22.77 11.03
C TRP A 147 13.04 21.39 10.59
N LEU A 148 12.11 20.81 11.35
CA LEU A 148 11.52 19.51 11.04
C LEU A 148 10.54 19.63 9.87
N TYR A 149 9.76 20.73 9.83
CA TYR A 149 8.92 21.05 8.68
C TYR A 149 9.75 21.20 7.39
N CYS A 150 10.90 21.89 7.46
CA CYS A 150 11.83 22.02 6.33
C CYS A 150 12.37 20.64 5.89
N LEU A 151 12.74 19.77 6.83
CA LEU A 151 13.18 18.40 6.55
C LEU A 151 12.11 17.60 5.80
N VAL A 152 10.84 17.73 6.20
CA VAL A 152 9.69 17.09 5.53
C VAL A 152 9.53 17.62 4.11
N ALA A 153 9.62 18.94 3.91
CA ALA A 153 9.53 19.55 2.59
C ALA A 153 10.63 19.04 1.64
N VAL A 154 11.87 19.01 2.12
CA VAL A 154 13.01 18.47 1.35
C VAL A 154 12.81 17.00 1.01
N ALA A 155 12.31 16.21 1.97
CA ALA A 155 12.03 14.80 1.75
C ALA A 155 10.96 14.56 0.67
N LEU A 156 9.88 15.36 0.68
CA LEU A 156 8.85 15.33 -0.35
C LEU A 156 9.42 15.65 -1.73
N MET A 157 10.16 16.76 -1.86
CA MET A 157 10.82 17.13 -3.12
C MET A 157 11.76 16.01 -3.62
N LEU A 158 12.56 15.44 -2.71
CA LEU A 158 13.47 14.34 -3.03
C LEU A 158 12.72 13.09 -3.50
N GLN A 159 11.60 12.76 -2.86
CA GLN A 159 10.72 11.65 -3.26
C GLN A 159 10.10 11.88 -4.64
N THR A 160 9.62 13.09 -4.90
CA THR A 160 9.00 13.46 -6.19
C THR A 160 10.02 13.41 -7.32
N VAL A 161 11.23 13.93 -7.11
CA VAL A 161 12.33 13.81 -8.09
C VAL A 161 12.70 12.34 -8.32
N ALA A 162 12.81 11.53 -7.26
CA ALA A 162 13.12 10.11 -7.39
C ALA A 162 12.07 9.36 -8.23
N TRP A 163 10.79 9.67 -8.02
CA TRP A 163 9.69 9.10 -8.78
C TRP A 163 9.75 9.50 -10.26
N ILE A 164 9.96 10.78 -10.56
CA ILE A 164 10.08 11.27 -11.95
C ILE A 164 11.25 10.59 -12.66
N VAL A 165 12.42 10.51 -12.01
CA VAL A 165 13.61 9.84 -12.57
C VAL A 165 13.35 8.35 -12.82
N TRP A 166 12.68 7.66 -11.88
CA TRP A 166 12.30 6.26 -12.04
C TRP A 166 11.30 6.07 -13.18
N LEU A 167 10.24 6.86 -13.22
CA LEU A 167 9.18 6.79 -14.22
C LEU A 167 9.74 7.06 -15.61
N HIS A 168 10.56 8.10 -15.78
CA HIS A 168 11.23 8.39 -17.03
C HIS A 168 12.14 7.22 -17.47
N SER A 169 12.90 6.63 -16.53
CA SER A 169 13.76 5.47 -16.84
C SER A 169 12.96 4.25 -17.28
N VAL A 170 11.81 3.99 -16.67
CA VAL A 170 10.90 2.90 -17.07
C VAL A 170 10.28 3.19 -18.44
N LEU A 171 9.72 4.37 -18.64
CA LEU A 171 9.07 4.73 -19.91
C LEU A 171 10.03 4.70 -21.10
N THR A 172 11.28 5.16 -20.92
CA THR A 172 12.32 5.09 -21.97
C THR A 172 12.74 3.65 -22.27
N ALA A 173 12.70 2.75 -21.28
CA ALA A 173 12.97 1.33 -21.47
C ALA A 173 11.75 0.53 -22.01
N HIS A 174 10.61 1.17 -22.28
CA HIS A 174 9.36 0.49 -22.67
C HIS A 174 9.54 -0.53 -23.80
N ARG A 175 10.27 -0.17 -24.86
CA ARG A 175 10.50 -1.07 -26.01
C ARG A 175 11.22 -2.37 -25.61
N GLN A 176 12.03 -2.35 -24.55
CA GLN A 176 12.80 -3.52 -24.09
C GLN A 176 11.94 -4.52 -23.31
N TYR A 177 10.96 -4.06 -22.53
CA TYR A 177 10.13 -4.95 -21.70
C TYR A 177 8.72 -5.18 -22.23
N ALA A 178 8.17 -4.33 -23.09
CA ALA A 178 6.76 -4.37 -23.47
C ALA A 178 6.34 -5.71 -24.12
N HIS A 179 7.24 -6.37 -24.84
CA HIS A 179 6.95 -7.67 -25.46
C HIS A 179 6.91 -8.82 -24.44
N HIS A 180 7.47 -8.63 -23.24
CA HIS A 180 7.45 -9.61 -22.15
C HIS A 180 6.19 -9.52 -21.29
N LEU A 181 5.35 -8.51 -21.50
CA LEU A 181 4.14 -8.26 -20.71
C LEU A 181 2.89 -8.71 -21.46
N SER A 182 2.00 -9.42 -20.76
CA SER A 182 0.64 -9.63 -21.25
C SER A 182 -0.13 -8.30 -21.33
N ALA A 183 -1.16 -8.23 -22.18
CA ALA A 183 -2.02 -7.05 -22.26
C ALA A 183 -2.59 -6.65 -20.89
N VAL A 184 -2.98 -7.65 -20.07
CA VAL A 184 -3.47 -7.44 -18.71
C VAL A 184 -2.44 -6.80 -17.79
N SER A 185 -1.21 -7.32 -17.82
CA SER A 185 -0.12 -6.75 -17.01
C SER A 185 0.15 -5.29 -17.41
N LYS A 186 0.09 -4.96 -18.71
CA LYS A 186 0.35 -3.60 -19.20
C LYS A 186 -0.63 -2.58 -18.63
N TRP A 187 -1.93 -2.81 -18.80
CA TRP A 187 -2.91 -1.82 -18.36
C TRP A 187 -3.00 -1.74 -16.83
N LEU A 188 -2.78 -2.84 -16.11
CA LEU A 188 -2.65 -2.81 -14.64
C LEU A 188 -1.45 -1.97 -14.19
N LEU A 189 -0.27 -2.19 -14.78
CA LEU A 189 0.93 -1.42 -14.43
C LEU A 189 0.78 0.07 -14.76
N ILE A 190 0.10 0.43 -15.85
CA ILE A 190 -0.24 1.82 -16.14
C ILE A 190 -1.11 2.42 -15.02
N GLY A 191 -2.15 1.68 -14.60
CA GLY A 191 -3.00 2.09 -13.47
C GLY A 191 -2.20 2.28 -12.17
N VAL A 192 -1.29 1.34 -11.86
CA VAL A 192 -0.39 1.43 -10.69
C VAL A 192 0.53 2.65 -10.78
N MET A 193 1.18 2.90 -11.92
CA MET A 193 2.05 4.07 -12.10
C MET A 193 1.28 5.39 -11.97
N LEU A 194 0.06 5.45 -12.50
CA LEU A 194 -0.82 6.60 -12.34
C LEU A 194 -1.19 6.79 -10.86
N ALA A 195 -1.58 5.72 -10.16
CA ALA A 195 -1.95 5.77 -8.75
C ALA A 195 -0.77 6.19 -7.85
N VAL A 196 0.45 5.71 -8.10
CA VAL A 196 1.65 6.18 -7.39
C VAL A 196 1.91 7.66 -7.64
N SER A 197 1.70 8.14 -8.87
CA SER A 197 1.85 9.55 -9.21
C SER A 197 0.83 10.41 -8.46
N ILE A 198 -0.45 10.00 -8.45
CA ILE A 198 -1.52 10.65 -7.68
C ILE A 198 -1.17 10.67 -6.20
N LYS A 199 -0.73 9.52 -5.64
CA LYS A 199 -0.31 9.42 -4.24
C LYS A 199 0.78 10.43 -3.88
N ILE A 200 1.81 10.57 -4.71
CA ILE A 200 2.92 11.52 -4.46
C ILE A 200 2.41 12.96 -4.56
N LEU A 201 1.58 13.29 -5.56
CA LEU A 201 0.95 14.61 -5.66
C LEU A 201 0.10 14.94 -4.42
N LEU A 202 -0.67 13.97 -3.91
CA LEU A 202 -1.45 14.15 -2.68
C LEU A 202 -0.56 14.36 -1.45
N GLN A 203 0.61 13.69 -1.37
CA GLN A 203 1.58 13.90 -0.30
C GLN A 203 2.19 15.31 -0.37
N ASP A 204 2.54 15.78 -1.58
CA ASP A 204 3.07 17.13 -1.80
C ASP A 204 2.03 18.21 -1.43
N LEU A 205 0.76 18.01 -1.79
CA LEU A 205 -0.33 18.92 -1.44
C LEU A 205 -0.63 18.94 0.08
N SER A 206 -0.38 17.83 0.77
CA SER A 206 -0.66 17.70 2.20
C SER A 206 0.29 18.52 3.08
N ILE A 207 1.39 19.04 2.54
CA ILE A 207 2.32 19.90 3.30
C ILE A 207 1.70 21.27 3.62
N PHE A 208 0.78 21.75 2.78
CA PHE A 208 0.14 23.05 2.98
C PHE A 208 -0.80 22.99 4.19
N PRO A 209 -0.58 23.81 5.24
CA PRO A 209 -1.34 23.68 6.49
C PRO A 209 -2.86 23.77 6.31
N SER A 210 -3.33 24.63 5.40
CA SER A 210 -4.76 24.80 5.07
C SER A 210 -5.38 23.51 4.53
N LEU A 211 -4.67 22.79 3.66
CA LEU A 211 -5.10 21.50 3.13
C LEU A 211 -5.00 20.39 4.18
N SER A 212 -3.95 20.40 5.01
CA SER A 212 -3.76 19.39 6.05
C SER A 212 -4.91 19.39 7.07
N GLN A 213 -5.33 20.58 7.55
CA GLN A 213 -6.42 20.71 8.53
C GLN A 213 -7.75 20.23 7.96
N LEU A 214 -7.99 20.53 6.70
CA LEU A 214 -9.14 20.06 5.93
C LEU A 214 -9.13 18.53 5.75
N THR A 215 -7.96 17.95 5.47
CA THR A 215 -7.79 16.51 5.25
C THR A 215 -7.95 15.70 6.54
N TYR A 216 -7.48 16.23 7.68
CA TYR A 216 -7.64 15.59 9.00
C TYR A 216 -9.04 15.76 9.58
N GLY A 217 -9.75 16.83 9.22
CA GLY A 217 -11.14 17.05 9.63
C GLY A 217 -12.12 16.01 9.07
N PHE A 218 -11.81 15.43 7.90
CA PHE A 218 -12.68 14.47 7.21
C PHE A 218 -12.02 13.10 7.04
N ARG A 219 -12.40 12.15 7.90
CA ARG A 219 -11.89 10.77 7.89
C ARG A 219 -12.01 10.08 6.52
N ALA A 220 -13.04 10.39 5.73
CA ALA A 220 -13.25 9.81 4.41
C ALA A 220 -12.06 10.04 3.45
N ILE A 221 -11.38 11.18 3.55
CA ILE A 221 -10.24 11.51 2.67
C ILE A 221 -9.03 10.66 3.04
N VAL A 222 -8.73 10.52 4.33
CA VAL A 222 -7.68 9.63 4.82
C VAL A 222 -7.98 8.18 4.43
N ILE A 223 -9.23 7.75 4.52
CA ILE A 223 -9.67 6.41 4.12
C ILE A 223 -9.48 6.21 2.60
N GLY A 224 -9.85 7.19 1.77
CA GLY A 224 -9.61 7.17 0.32
C GLY A 224 -8.13 7.05 -0.01
N TYR A 225 -7.27 7.84 0.64
CA TYR A 225 -5.83 7.74 0.47
C TYR A 225 -5.28 6.34 0.80
N LEU A 226 -5.76 5.72 1.90
CA LEU A 226 -5.36 4.37 2.26
C LEU A 226 -5.82 3.32 1.24
N HIS A 227 -7.04 3.46 0.68
CA HIS A 227 -7.54 2.54 -0.35
C HIS A 227 -6.79 2.73 -1.68
N LEU A 228 -6.46 3.96 -2.07
CA LEU A 228 -5.60 4.24 -3.22
C LEU A 228 -4.27 3.48 -3.11
N VAL A 229 -3.62 3.54 -1.94
CA VAL A 229 -2.35 2.82 -1.75
C VAL A 229 -2.56 1.31 -1.71
N LEU A 230 -3.45 0.80 -0.86
CA LEU A 230 -3.56 -0.64 -0.61
C LEU A 230 -4.23 -1.39 -1.76
N LEU A 231 -5.35 -0.87 -2.28
CA LEU A 231 -6.11 -1.52 -3.35
C LEU A 231 -5.51 -1.19 -4.72
N VAL A 232 -5.33 0.09 -5.05
CA VAL A 232 -4.91 0.45 -6.42
C VAL A 232 -3.41 0.18 -6.62
N ILE A 233 -2.55 0.63 -5.71
CA ILE A 233 -1.10 0.45 -5.89
C ILE A 233 -0.69 -0.98 -5.56
N ILE A 234 -0.85 -1.42 -4.31
CA ILE A 234 -0.29 -2.71 -3.86
C ILE A 234 -1.03 -3.90 -4.51
N THR A 235 -2.36 -3.95 -4.43
CA THR A 235 -3.11 -5.11 -4.91
C THR A 235 -3.01 -5.26 -6.44
N LEU A 236 -3.23 -4.19 -7.21
CA LEU A 236 -3.11 -4.28 -8.68
C LEU A 236 -1.67 -4.56 -9.12
N PHE A 237 -0.66 -4.06 -8.41
CA PHE A 237 0.73 -4.42 -8.69
C PHE A 237 0.97 -5.92 -8.48
N LEU A 238 0.50 -6.49 -7.36
CA LEU A 238 0.68 -7.92 -7.08
C LEU A 238 -0.06 -8.80 -8.10
N VAL A 239 -1.26 -8.41 -8.52
CA VAL A 239 -2.00 -9.10 -9.59
C VAL A 239 -1.24 -9.00 -10.92
N ALA A 240 -0.77 -7.81 -11.29
CA ALA A 240 0.05 -7.61 -12.49
C ALA A 240 1.33 -8.46 -12.45
N TYR A 241 2.03 -8.45 -11.32
CA TYR A 241 3.24 -9.25 -11.11
C TYR A 241 2.96 -10.76 -11.20
N GLY A 242 1.80 -11.21 -10.71
CA GLY A 242 1.32 -12.59 -10.87
C GLY A 242 1.21 -12.99 -12.35
N TYR A 243 0.65 -12.12 -13.20
CA TYR A 243 0.63 -12.33 -14.65
C TYR A 243 2.03 -12.28 -15.28
N MET A 244 2.87 -11.33 -14.87
CA MET A 244 4.25 -11.16 -15.38
C MET A 244 5.15 -12.37 -15.10
N LYS A 245 4.92 -13.06 -13.99
CA LYS A 245 5.62 -14.30 -13.60
C LYS A 245 4.89 -15.57 -14.03
N LYS A 246 3.76 -15.45 -14.76
CA LYS A 246 2.91 -16.58 -15.19
C LYS A 246 2.38 -17.43 -14.02
N ILE A 247 2.33 -16.85 -12.81
CA ILE A 247 1.65 -17.45 -11.65
C ILE A 247 0.14 -17.40 -11.88
N LEU A 248 -0.34 -16.30 -12.45
CA LEU A 248 -1.71 -16.15 -12.94
C LEU A 248 -1.76 -16.41 -14.44
N SER A 249 -2.71 -17.24 -14.86
CA SER A 249 -2.96 -17.55 -16.26
C SER A 249 -3.75 -16.42 -16.93
N SER A 250 -3.31 -16.00 -18.12
CA SER A 250 -3.94 -14.91 -18.89
C SER A 250 -5.09 -15.41 -19.79
N ASN A 251 -5.91 -16.34 -19.29
CA ASN A 251 -7.09 -16.81 -20.02
C ASN A 251 -8.21 -15.75 -20.00
N ARG A 252 -9.20 -15.88 -20.90
CA ARG A 252 -10.29 -14.91 -21.05
C ARG A 252 -11.04 -14.68 -19.74
N THR A 253 -11.31 -15.75 -18.99
CA THR A 253 -12.01 -15.71 -17.70
C THR A 253 -11.24 -14.90 -16.65
N ALA A 254 -9.93 -15.12 -16.52
CA ALA A 254 -9.06 -14.40 -15.60
C ALA A 254 -8.94 -12.92 -15.96
N VAL A 255 -8.90 -12.59 -17.26
CA VAL A 255 -8.90 -11.20 -17.74
C VAL A 255 -10.21 -10.50 -17.36
N ILE A 256 -11.35 -11.15 -17.58
CA ILE A 256 -12.67 -10.63 -17.20
C ILE A 256 -12.76 -10.44 -15.68
N ALA A 257 -12.34 -11.44 -14.90
CA ALA A 257 -12.32 -11.37 -13.44
C ALA A 257 -11.49 -10.20 -12.91
N THR A 258 -10.31 -9.99 -13.52
CA THR A 258 -9.44 -8.86 -13.20
C THR A 258 -10.07 -7.52 -13.58
N GLY A 259 -10.83 -7.47 -14.68
CA GLY A 259 -11.63 -6.31 -15.05
C GLY A 259 -12.70 -5.98 -14.00
N ILE A 260 -13.46 -6.99 -13.54
CA ILE A 260 -14.47 -6.85 -12.49
C ILE A 260 -13.84 -6.33 -11.19
N LEU A 261 -12.70 -6.92 -10.79
CA LEU A 261 -11.93 -6.49 -9.62
C LEU A 261 -11.56 -4.99 -9.70
N VAL A 262 -11.03 -4.56 -10.85
CA VAL A 262 -10.60 -3.18 -11.06
C VAL A 262 -11.77 -2.21 -11.10
N ILE A 263 -12.90 -2.59 -11.71
CA ILE A 263 -14.12 -1.78 -11.70
C ILE A 263 -14.61 -1.57 -10.27
N GLY A 264 -14.62 -2.62 -9.44
CA GLY A 264 -15.00 -2.50 -8.03
C GLY A 264 -14.08 -1.56 -7.25
N ILE A 265 -12.76 -1.65 -7.48
CA ILE A 265 -11.77 -0.76 -6.84
C ILE A 265 -11.97 0.69 -7.27
N ILE A 266 -12.14 0.96 -8.57
CA ILE A 266 -12.37 2.31 -9.08
C ILE A 266 -13.68 2.89 -8.54
N LEU A 267 -14.74 2.09 -8.49
CA LEU A 267 -16.02 2.52 -7.93
C LEU A 267 -15.87 2.90 -6.44
N ASN A 268 -15.13 2.09 -5.67
CA ASN A 268 -14.85 2.37 -4.27
C ASN A 268 -14.09 3.70 -4.09
N GLU A 269 -13.03 3.94 -4.89
CA GLU A 269 -12.28 5.19 -4.86
C GLU A 269 -13.13 6.41 -5.22
N LEU A 270 -13.95 6.30 -6.27
CA LEU A 270 -14.81 7.40 -6.70
C LEU A 270 -15.86 7.75 -5.64
N LEU A 271 -16.43 6.75 -4.96
CA LEU A 271 -17.38 6.96 -3.87
C LEU A 271 -16.72 7.63 -2.65
N LEU A 272 -15.50 7.21 -2.29
CA LEU A 272 -14.74 7.85 -1.20
C LEU A 272 -14.33 9.28 -1.56
N LEU A 273 -13.93 9.52 -2.81
CA LEU A 273 -13.62 10.86 -3.31
C LEU A 273 -14.86 11.76 -3.25
N LEU A 274 -16.00 11.27 -3.72
CA LEU A 274 -17.28 11.99 -3.67
C LEU A 274 -17.65 12.33 -2.23
N GLN A 275 -17.51 11.37 -1.30
CA GLN A 275 -17.77 11.58 0.12
C GLN A 275 -16.81 12.61 0.73
N GLY A 276 -15.54 12.60 0.34
CA GLY A 276 -14.55 13.58 0.76
C GLY A 276 -14.86 15.00 0.28
N ILE A 277 -15.20 15.15 -1.01
CA ILE A 277 -15.56 16.44 -1.61
C ILE A 277 -16.87 16.97 -1.02
N ALA A 278 -17.88 16.12 -0.86
CA ALA A 278 -19.14 16.50 -0.24
C ALA A 278 -18.94 17.00 1.19
N GLY A 279 -18.01 16.40 1.94
CA GLY A 279 -17.57 16.90 3.24
C GLY A 279 -17.09 18.36 3.21
N PHE A 280 -16.32 18.75 2.19
CA PHE A 280 -15.83 20.13 2.07
C PHE A 280 -16.91 21.18 1.85
N ILE A 281 -17.99 20.81 1.16
CA ILE A 281 -19.13 21.71 0.92
C ILE A 281 -20.26 21.53 1.94
N ASN A 282 -20.01 20.77 3.03
CA ASN A 282 -20.99 20.40 4.05
C ASN A 282 -22.26 19.72 3.49
N ALA A 283 -22.12 19.02 2.35
CA ALA A 283 -23.19 18.25 1.75
C ALA A 283 -23.09 16.78 2.20
N SER A 284 -24.24 16.16 2.46
CA SER A 284 -24.30 14.72 2.71
C SER A 284 -24.75 13.99 1.45
N VAL A 285 -23.95 13.02 0.99
CA VAL A 285 -24.38 12.10 -0.07
C VAL A 285 -25.11 10.91 0.55
N GLY A 286 -26.43 10.84 0.34
CA GLY A 286 -27.23 9.70 0.77
C GLY A 286 -26.76 8.39 0.15
N TYR A 287 -27.01 7.25 0.81
CA TYR A 287 -26.68 5.90 0.32
C TYR A 287 -25.18 5.61 0.10
N THR A 288 -24.27 6.49 0.52
CA THR A 288 -22.82 6.23 0.42
C THR A 288 -22.40 4.91 1.08
N PRO A 289 -22.85 4.55 2.31
CA PRO A 289 -22.46 3.28 2.92
C PRO A 289 -22.91 2.05 2.12
N THR A 290 -24.13 2.07 1.59
CA THR A 290 -24.67 0.98 0.76
C THR A 290 -23.94 0.89 -0.58
N ALA A 291 -23.61 2.02 -1.20
CA ALA A 291 -22.85 2.05 -2.44
C ALA A 291 -21.42 1.51 -2.25
N LEU A 292 -20.76 1.87 -1.15
CA LEU A 292 -19.45 1.32 -0.77
C LEU A 292 -19.52 -0.19 -0.52
N ALA A 293 -20.59 -0.68 0.14
CA ALA A 293 -20.80 -2.11 0.33
C ALA A 293 -20.97 -2.85 -1.01
N VAL A 294 -21.71 -2.28 -1.97
CA VAL A 294 -21.83 -2.83 -3.32
C VAL A 294 -20.48 -2.86 -4.03
N ALA A 295 -19.70 -1.78 -3.96
CA ALA A 295 -18.35 -1.74 -4.54
C ALA A 295 -17.44 -2.82 -3.93
N ALA A 296 -17.45 -2.99 -2.61
CA ALA A 296 -16.72 -4.05 -1.91
C ALA A 296 -17.19 -5.46 -2.34
N GLY A 297 -18.49 -5.65 -2.56
CA GLY A 297 -19.05 -6.89 -3.12
C GLY A 297 -18.50 -7.20 -4.51
N ILE A 298 -18.44 -6.20 -5.40
CA ILE A 298 -17.86 -6.34 -6.75
C ILE A 298 -16.37 -6.72 -6.68
N ILE A 299 -15.61 -6.09 -5.78
CA ILE A 299 -14.20 -6.45 -5.53
C ILE A 299 -14.09 -7.92 -5.12
N ALA A 300 -14.90 -8.36 -4.15
CA ALA A 300 -14.90 -9.74 -3.68
C ALA A 300 -15.26 -10.74 -4.79
N ILE A 301 -16.29 -10.45 -5.59
CA ILE A 301 -16.71 -11.28 -6.73
C ILE A 301 -15.58 -11.37 -7.76
N GLY A 302 -14.94 -10.24 -8.11
CA GLY A 302 -13.80 -10.22 -9.02
C GLY A 302 -12.64 -11.10 -8.54
N LEU A 303 -12.31 -11.03 -7.25
CA LEU A 303 -11.26 -11.85 -6.65
C LEU A 303 -11.61 -13.34 -6.63
N ILE A 304 -12.82 -13.71 -6.21
CA ILE A 304 -13.29 -15.11 -6.20
C ILE A 304 -13.27 -15.69 -7.61
N PHE A 305 -13.77 -14.95 -8.59
CA PHE A 305 -13.81 -15.38 -9.98
C PHE A 305 -12.40 -15.52 -10.57
N LEU A 306 -11.47 -14.63 -10.17
CA LEU A 306 -10.06 -14.72 -10.55
C LEU A 306 -9.44 -15.99 -9.99
N LEU A 307 -9.64 -16.31 -8.71
CA LEU A 307 -9.13 -17.54 -8.09
C LEU A 307 -9.73 -18.79 -8.71
N TRP A 308 -11.05 -18.80 -8.97
CA TRP A 308 -11.73 -19.91 -9.62
C TRP A 308 -11.19 -20.18 -11.03
N SER A 309 -10.91 -19.12 -11.80
CA SER A 309 -10.30 -19.23 -13.13
C SER A 309 -8.91 -19.87 -13.14
N GLN A 310 -8.19 -19.85 -12.00
CA GLN A 310 -6.91 -20.52 -11.86
C GLN A 310 -7.06 -22.00 -11.51
N LYS A 311 -8.08 -22.36 -10.71
CA LYS A 311 -8.34 -23.76 -10.32
C LYS A 311 -8.79 -24.61 -11.52
N ALA A 312 -9.70 -24.08 -12.35
CA ALA A 312 -10.19 -24.75 -13.55
C ALA A 312 -9.07 -25.13 -14.55
N ARG A 313 -7.92 -24.45 -14.49
CA ARG A 313 -6.73 -24.80 -15.28
C ARG A 313 -6.00 -26.02 -14.72
N ASN A 314 -5.82 -26.10 -13.41
CA ASN A 314 -5.08 -27.20 -12.79
C ASN A 314 -5.81 -28.54 -12.98
N GLU A 315 -7.14 -28.52 -13.10
CA GLU A 315 -7.96 -29.71 -13.38
C GLU A 315 -7.87 -30.15 -14.86
N ASN A 316 -7.60 -29.24 -15.80
CA ASN A 316 -7.44 -29.56 -17.23
C ASN A 316 -6.00 -29.93 -17.63
N CYS A 317 -5.07 -30.03 -16.67
CA CYS A 317 -3.67 -30.42 -16.88
C CYS A 317 -3.30 -31.73 -16.17
N ILE A 318 -4.30 -32.46 -15.66
CA ILE A 318 -4.21 -33.84 -15.16
C ILE A 318 -4.93 -34.72 -16.17
#